data_AF-A0AAJ1UVS9-F1
#
_entry.id   AF-A0AAJ1UVS9-F1
#
_cell.length_a   1.000
_cell.length_b   1.000
_cell.length_c   1.000
_cell.angle_alpha   90.00
_cell.angle_beta   90.00
_cell.angle_gamma   90.00
#
_symmetry.space_group_name_H-M   'P 1'
#
loop_
_entity.id
_entity.type
_entity.pdbx_description
1 polymer ?
#
loop_
_entity_poly.entity_id
_entity_poly.type
_entity_poly.pdbx_seq_one_letter_code
_entity_poly.pdbx_strand_id
1 'polypeptide(L)' 'MNARDMHRLRFYQEELFDTKNKLFKAKSVKQLKFLQDRINFLQDRIEEIQNGGRLRR' A
#
# COMPACT_ATOMS: atom_id res chain seq x y z
N MET A 1 1.24 -8.43 17.84
CA MET A 1 1.27 -7.29 16.91
C MET A 1 1.18 -6.01 17.75
N ASN A 2 2.15 -5.10 17.65
CA ASN A 2 2.21 -3.94 18.55
C ASN A 2 1.13 -2.90 18.20
N ALA A 3 0.71 -2.08 19.16
CA ALA A 3 -0.26 -1.00 18.91
C ALA A 3 0.20 -0.04 17.80
N ARG A 4 1.51 0.20 17.70
CA ARG A 4 2.13 0.99 16.61
C ARG A 4 1.96 0.32 15.24
N ASP A 5 2.09 -1.01 15.18
CA ASP A 5 1.94 -1.77 13.95
C ASP A 5 0.49 -1.80 13.49
N MET A 6 -0.46 -1.89 14.44
CA MET A 6 -1.91 -1.76 14.16
C MET A 6 -2.26 -0.39 13.57
N HIS A 7 -1.71 0.70 14.14
CA HIS A 7 -1.92 2.05 13.61
C HIS A 7 -1.33 2.22 12.19
N ARG A 8 -0.10 1.73 11.97
CA ARG A 8 0.55 1.76 10.65
C ARG A 8 -0.21 0.93 9.63
N LEU A 9 -0.67 -0.26 10.02
CA LEU A 9 -1.47 -1.14 9.17
C LEU A 9 -2.74 -0.43 8.70
N ARG A 10 -3.49 0.17 9.63
CA ARG A 10 -4.71 0.91 9.30
C ARG A 10 -4.41 2.06 8.34
N PHE A 11 -3.37 2.84 8.62
CA PHE A 11 -2.95 3.94 7.76
C PHE A 11 -2.62 3.48 6.33
N TYR A 12 -1.82 2.41 6.17
CA TYR A 12 -1.50 1.90 4.84
C TYR A 12 -2.69 1.28 4.12
N GLN A 13 -3.63 0.67 4.85
CA GLN A 13 -4.87 0.16 4.27
C GLN A 13 -5.76 1.29 3.73
N GLU A 14 -5.88 2.40 4.49
CA GLU A 14 -6.60 3.59 4.03
C GLU A 14 -5.93 4.22 2.81
N GLU A 15 -4.60 4.41 2.84
CA GLU A 15 -3.86 4.92 1.67
C GLU A 15 -3.99 3.99 0.45
N LEU A 16 -4.00 2.67 0.65
CA LEU A 16 -4.15 1.69 -0.43
C LEU A 16 -5.52 1.83 -1.09
N PHE A 17 -6.57 1.97 -0.29
CA PHE A 17 -7.93 2.18 -0.78
C PHE A 17 -8.03 3.46 -1.62
N ASP A 18 -7.51 4.57 -1.11
CA ASP A 18 -7.49 5.85 -1.81
C ASP A 18 -6.67 5.81 -3.10
N THR A 19 -5.52 5.13 -3.08
CA THR A 19 -4.65 4.98 -4.25
C THR A 19 -5.33 4.14 -5.32
N LYS A 20 -6.04 3.06 -4.96
CA LYS A 20 -6.86 2.28 -5.90
C LYS A 20 -7.97 3.14 -6.52
N ASN A 21 -8.66 3.96 -5.72
CA ASN A 21 -9.67 4.89 -6.25
C ASN A 21 -9.08 5.92 -7.22
N LYS A 22 -7.87 6.41 -6.95
CA LYS A 22 -7.13 7.30 -7.87
C LYS A 22 -6.71 6.57 -9.15
N LEU A 23 -6.31 5.29 -9.06
CA LEU A 23 -5.95 4.48 -10.23
C LEU A 23 -7.12 4.36 -11.19
N PHE A 24 -8.33 4.06 -10.71
CA PHE A 24 -9.53 4.01 -11.53
C PHE A 24 -9.88 5.35 -12.20
N LYS A 25 -9.48 6.47 -11.60
CA LYS A 25 -9.71 7.82 -12.13
C LYS A 25 -8.55 8.34 -13.00
N ALA A 26 -7.45 7.61 -13.11
CA ALA A 26 -6.26 8.06 -13.82
C ALA A 26 -6.54 8.14 -15.32
N LYS A 27 -6.10 9.25 -15.94
CA LYS A 27 -6.35 9.52 -17.37
C LYS A 27 -5.10 9.36 -18.24
N SER A 28 -3.96 9.05 -17.64
CA SER A 28 -2.68 8.92 -18.36
C SER A 28 -1.92 7.67 -17.95
N VAL A 29 -1.18 7.10 -18.91
CA VAL A 29 -0.33 5.92 -18.69
C VAL A 29 0.74 6.19 -17.63
N LYS A 30 1.29 7.41 -17.60
CA LYS A 30 2.27 7.82 -16.58
C LYS A 30 1.66 7.80 -15.17
N GLN A 31 0.44 8.30 -15.00
CA GLN A 31 -0.28 8.25 -13.72
C GLN A 31 -0.65 6.81 -13.35
N LEU A 32 -1.11 6.00 -14.30
CA LEU A 32 -1.42 4.59 -14.06
C LEU A 32 -0.19 3.84 -13.54
N LYS A 33 0.96 4.00 -14.20
CA LYS A 33 2.22 3.37 -13.76
C LYS A 33 2.62 3.82 -12.35
N PHE A 34 2.61 5.14 -12.09
CA PHE A 34 2.94 5.67 -10.77
C PHE A 34 2.01 5.13 -9.67
N LEU A 35 0.70 5.10 -9.93
CA LEU A 35 -0.29 4.62 -8.96
C LEU A 35 -0.18 3.09 -8.76
N GLN A 36 0.14 2.33 -9.81
CA GLN A 36 0.42 0.90 -9.70
C GLN A 36 1.66 0.64 -8.86
N ASP A 37 2.76 1.37 -9.09
CA ASP A 37 3.98 1.26 -8.28
C ASP A 37 3.71 1.61 -6.81
N ARG A 38 2.88 2.64 -6.56
CA ARG A 38 2.45 3.03 -5.21
C ARG A 38 1.59 1.94 -4.55
N ILE A 39 0.68 1.31 -5.28
CA ILE A 39 -0.14 0.19 -4.79
C ILE A 39 0.75 -0.98 -4.36
N ASN A 40 1.70 -1.37 -5.20
CA ASN A 40 2.63 -2.46 -4.89
C ASN A 40 3.42 -2.15 -3.62
N PHE A 41 3.98 -0.93 -3.51
CA PHE A 41 4.69 -0.50 -2.30
C PHE A 41 3.81 -0.58 -1.04
N LEU A 42 2.56 -0.12 -1.11
CA LEU A 42 1.65 -0.17 0.04
C LEU A 42 1.29 -1.60 0.42
N GLN A 43 1.10 -2.49 -0.57
CA GLN A 43 0.85 -3.91 -0.33
C GLN A 43 2.05 -4.58 0.35
N ASP A 44 3.27 -4.31 -0.14
CA ASP A 44 4.50 -4.83 0.47
C ASP A 44 4.63 -4.39 1.93
N ARG A 45 4.31 -3.12 2.25
CA ARG A 45 4.34 -2.60 3.64
C ARG A 45 3.28 -3.21 4.53
N ILE A 46 2.07 -3.42 4.02
CA ILE A 46 0.99 -4.10 4.73
C ILE A 46 1.41 -5.53 5.05
N GLU A 47 1.92 -6.24 4.06
CA GLU A 47 2.36 -7.63 4.21
C GLU A 47 3.58 -7.71 5.14
N GLU A 48 4.51 -6.75 5.11
CA GLU A 48 5.66 -6.68 6.01
C GLU A 48 5.20 -6.58 7.46
N ILE A 49 4.21 -5.72 7.74
CA ILE A 49 3.65 -5.57 9.08
C ILE A 49 2.90 -6.84 9.52
N GLN A 50 2.11 -7.44 8.62
CA GLN A 50 1.33 -8.64 8.92
C GLN A 50 2.21 -9.88 9.17
N ASN A 51 3.31 -10.00 8.42
CA ASN A 51 4.27 -11.10 8.54
C ASN A 51 5.41 -10.80 9.53
N GLY A 52 5.33 -9.69 10.28
CA GLY A 52 6.31 -9.34 11.32
C GLY A 52 7.73 -9.07 10.80
N GLY A 53 7.86 -8.43 9.63
CA GLY A 53 9.13 -8.09 9.00
C GLY A 53 9.76 -9.22 8.17
N ARG A 54 9.04 -10.34 7.97
CA ARG A 54 9.50 -11.44 7.12
C ARG A 54 8.98 -11.28 5.69
N LEU A 55 9.56 -10.37 4.92
CA LEU A 55 9.36 -10.35 3.48
C LEU A 55 10.69 -10.38 2.73
N ARG A 56 10.86 -11.51 2.04
CA ARG A 56 11.79 -11.86 0.95
C ARG A 56 13.11 -11.08 0.89
N ARG A 57 14.15 -11.66 1.50
CA ARG A 57 15.48 -11.64 0.88
C ARG A 57 15.47 -12.51 -0.38
#